data_AF-A0A7S3TSY4-F1
#
_entry.id   AF-A0A7S3TSY4-F1
#
_cell.length_a   1.000
_cell.length_b   1.000
_cell.length_c   1.000
_cell.angle_alpha   90.00
_cell.angle_beta   90.00
_cell.angle_gamma   90.00
#
_symmetry.space_group_name_H-M   'P 1'
#
loop_
_entity.id
_entity.type
_entity.pdbx_description
1 polymer ?
#
loop_
_entity_poly.entity_id
_entity_poly.type
_entity_poly.pdbx_seq_one_letter_code
_entity_poly.pdbx_strand_id
1 'polypeptide(L)'
;SGVSVQWGPWAEVGMAAGGAVHARLQAAGWGLIGRAEGLAALGLAVGPSAPPVVAMLPVSWARVLGGGGEVPAFLSAFAPRASAAAAASASPSARQAAPRGVALDEVLAAVARTAGGAVDADAPLMEAG
;
A
#
# COMPACT_ATOMS: atom_id res chain seq x y z
N SER A 1 13.88 15.44 16.57
CA SER A 1 13.53 14.22 15.80
C SER A 1 12.96 14.66 14.47
N GLY A 2 13.18 13.88 13.41
CA GLY A 2 12.54 14.09 12.11
C GLY A 2 11.43 13.08 11.89
N VAL A 3 10.48 13.39 11.00
CA VAL A 3 9.45 12.46 10.55
C VAL A 3 9.44 12.42 9.02
N SER A 4 9.27 11.22 8.46
CA SER A 4 9.03 10.98 7.04
C SER A 4 7.61 10.47 6.85
N VAL A 5 6.83 11.13 5.98
CA VAL A 5 5.46 10.74 5.69
C VAL A 5 5.36 10.20 4.27
N GLN A 6 4.91 8.95 4.14
CA GLN A 6 4.62 8.30 2.87
C GLN A 6 3.17 8.61 2.49
N TRP A 7 3.01 9.60 1.62
CA TRP A 7 1.68 10.09 1.21
C TRP A 7 1.11 9.24 0.06
N GLY A 8 -0.18 8.93 0.17
CA GLY A 8 -0.99 8.47 -0.94
C GLY A 8 -1.39 9.61 -1.90
N PRO A 9 -2.26 9.32 -2.89
CA PRO A 9 -2.67 10.29 -3.89
C PRO A 9 -3.47 11.45 -3.27
N TRP A 10 -3.18 12.69 -3.66
CA TRP A 10 -3.92 13.88 -3.21
C TRP A 10 -5.05 14.24 -4.18
N ALA A 11 -6.20 14.64 -3.63
CA ALA A 11 -7.41 14.90 -4.41
C ALA A 11 -7.36 16.23 -5.18
N GLU A 12 -6.87 17.30 -4.57
CA GLU A 12 -7.05 18.65 -5.13
C GLU A 12 -5.84 19.19 -5.90
N VAL A 13 -4.61 18.74 -5.59
CA VAL A 13 -3.37 19.31 -6.15
C VAL A 13 -2.31 18.23 -6.36
N GLY A 14 -1.51 18.35 -7.42
CA GLY A 14 -0.34 17.49 -7.69
C GLY A 14 -0.55 16.49 -8.83
N MET A 15 0.38 15.52 -8.96
CA MET A 15 0.41 14.54 -10.06
C MET A 15 -0.85 13.67 -10.18
N ALA A 16 -1.66 13.60 -9.12
CA ALA A 16 -2.90 12.84 -9.09
C ALA A 16 -4.15 13.64 -9.45
N ALA A 17 -4.10 14.98 -9.49
CA ALA A 17 -5.26 15.89 -9.47
C ALA A 17 -6.15 15.91 -10.75
N GLY A 18 -6.11 14.87 -11.57
CA GLY A 18 -6.90 14.73 -12.79
C GLY A 18 -8.05 13.74 -12.64
N GLY A 19 -9.25 14.09 -13.12
CA GLY A 19 -10.44 13.24 -12.99
C GLY A 19 -10.28 11.81 -13.54
N ALA A 20 -9.56 11.64 -14.66
CA ALA A 20 -9.27 10.30 -15.21
C ALA A 20 -8.28 9.51 -14.32
N VAL A 21 -7.30 10.19 -13.72
CA VAL A 21 -6.33 9.59 -12.79
C VAL A 21 -7.04 9.17 -11.50
N HIS A 22 -7.92 10.02 -10.97
CA HIS A 22 -8.78 9.71 -9.83
C HIS A 22 -9.62 8.46 -10.07
N ALA A 23 -10.33 8.42 -11.20
CA ALA A 23 -11.19 7.29 -11.53
C ALA A 23 -10.39 5.97 -11.59
N ARG A 24 -9.21 5.99 -12.21
CA ARG A 24 -8.33 4.81 -12.28
C ARG A 24 -7.83 4.38 -10.90
N LEU A 25 -7.36 5.32 -10.08
CA LEU A 25 -6.87 5.04 -8.72
C LEU A 25 -7.97 4.42 -7.85
N GLN A 26 -9.16 5.00 -7.88
CA GLN A 26 -10.32 4.54 -7.11
C GLN A 26 -10.81 3.18 -7.60
N ALA A 27 -10.83 2.95 -8.92
CA ALA A 27 -11.14 1.64 -9.50
C ALA A 27 -10.15 0.55 -9.08
N ALA A 28 -8.89 0.91 -8.80
CA ALA A 28 -7.87 0.03 -8.22
C ALA A 28 -7.91 -0.06 -6.68
N GLY A 29 -8.79 0.70 -6.02
CA GLY A 29 -8.98 0.67 -4.56
C GLY A 29 -8.19 1.70 -3.79
N TRP A 30 -7.55 2.65 -4.46
CA TRP A 30 -6.83 3.76 -3.85
C TRP A 30 -7.74 4.97 -3.70
N GLY A 31 -7.92 5.41 -2.46
CA GLY A 31 -8.60 6.66 -2.17
C GLY A 31 -7.72 7.89 -2.41
N LEU A 32 -8.34 9.06 -2.39
CA LEU A 32 -7.66 10.34 -2.56
C LEU A 32 -7.69 11.08 -1.23
N ILE A 33 -6.57 11.68 -0.85
CA ILE A 33 -6.40 12.47 0.36
C ILE A 33 -6.97 13.85 0.10
N GLY A 34 -7.99 14.23 0.87
CA GLY A 34 -8.47 15.60 0.92
C GLY A 34 -7.62 16.47 1.86
N ARG A 35 -7.72 17.80 1.72
CA ARG A 35 -6.97 18.75 2.57
C ARG A 35 -7.14 18.53 4.07
N ALA A 36 -8.37 18.28 4.53
CA ALA A 36 -8.64 18.08 5.96
C ALA A 36 -7.97 16.81 6.50
N GLU A 37 -8.00 15.73 5.72
CA GLU A 37 -7.37 14.45 6.07
C GLU A 37 -5.85 14.58 6.08
N GLY A 38 -5.28 15.27 5.08
CA GLY A 38 -3.85 15.56 5.01
C GLY A 38 -3.35 16.38 6.21
N LEU A 39 -4.09 17.42 6.60
CA LEU A 39 -3.73 18.23 7.77
C LEU A 39 -3.82 17.46 9.08
N ALA A 40 -4.86 16.63 9.24
CA ALA A 40 -5.00 15.76 10.41
C ALA A 40 -3.85 14.75 10.50
N ALA A 41 -3.51 14.08 9.38
CA ALA A 41 -2.41 13.13 9.32
C ALA A 41 -1.06 13.79 9.62
N LEU A 42 -0.83 15.00 9.10
CA LEU A 42 0.38 15.78 9.42
C LEU A 42 0.46 16.11 10.91
N GLY A 43 -0.65 16.55 11.51
CA GLY A 43 -0.72 16.84 12.95
C GLY A 43 -0.36 15.62 13.81
N LEU A 44 -0.83 14.44 13.43
CA LEU A 44 -0.47 13.18 14.09
C LEU A 44 1.01 12.84 13.87
N ALA A 45 1.53 13.03 12.65
CA ALA A 45 2.91 12.70 12.28
C ALA A 45 3.97 13.54 13.01
N VAL A 46 3.66 14.80 13.33
CA VAL A 46 4.58 15.68 14.08
C VAL A 46 4.38 15.62 15.60
N GLY A 47 3.49 14.75 16.06
CA GLY A 47 3.20 14.56 17.48
C GLY A 47 4.40 14.00 18.27
N PRO A 48 4.45 14.22 19.59
CA PRO A 48 5.60 13.88 20.43
C PRO A 48 5.91 12.37 20.53
N SER A 49 4.98 11.51 20.10
CA SER A 49 5.14 10.04 20.10
C SER A 49 4.93 9.41 18.72
N ALA A 50 4.98 10.22 17.67
CA ALA A 50 4.83 9.73 16.32
C ALA A 50 6.03 8.84 15.92
N PRO A 51 5.78 7.72 15.20
CA PRO A 51 6.84 6.96 14.57
C PRO A 51 7.66 7.84 13.60
N PRO A 52 8.97 7.59 13.43
CA PRO A 52 9.80 8.38 12.51
C PRO A 52 9.40 8.21 11.04
N VAL A 53 8.68 7.14 10.71
CA VAL A 53 8.11 6.90 9.38
C VAL A 53 6.64 6.52 9.54
N VAL A 54 5.77 7.25 8.87
CA VAL A 54 4.32 6.99 8.85
C VAL A 54 3.81 7.01 7.42
N ALA A 55 2.75 6.27 7.15
CA ALA A 55 2.07 6.30 5.86
C ALA A 55 0.62 6.78 6.03
N MET A 56 0.18 7.67 5.16
CA MET A 56 -1.20 8.12 5.06
C MET A 56 -1.71 7.86 3.66
N LEU A 57 -2.57 6.86 3.52
CA LEU A 57 -3.10 6.40 2.25
C LEU A 57 -4.50 5.84 2.50
N PRO A 58 -5.56 6.45 1.96
CA PRO A 58 -6.89 5.87 2.04
C PRO A 58 -6.95 4.65 1.12
N VAL A 59 -7.32 3.48 1.65
CA VAL A 59 -7.32 2.21 0.89
C VAL A 59 -8.61 1.44 1.12
N SER A 60 -9.24 1.03 0.02
CA SER A 60 -10.32 0.05 0.02
C SER A 60 -9.74 -1.36 -0.02
N TRP A 61 -9.33 -1.91 1.14
CA TRP A 61 -8.68 -3.22 1.25
C TRP A 61 -9.51 -4.36 0.67
N ALA A 62 -10.84 -4.31 0.76
CA ALA A 62 -11.72 -5.28 0.12
C ALA A 62 -11.58 -5.31 -1.42
N ARG A 63 -11.24 -4.17 -2.03
CA ARG A 63 -11.01 -4.07 -3.48
C ARG A 63 -9.57 -4.47 -3.83
N VAL A 64 -8.59 -4.08 -3.02
CA VAL A 64 -7.17 -4.41 -3.23
C VAL A 64 -6.89 -5.90 -3.02
N LEU A 65 -7.55 -6.54 -2.05
CA LEU A 65 -7.31 -7.93 -1.65
C LEU A 65 -8.45 -8.89 -1.99
N GLY A 66 -9.58 -8.39 -2.51
CA GLY A 66 -10.78 -9.21 -2.78
C GLY A 66 -10.76 -9.99 -4.09
N GLY A 67 -9.69 -9.90 -4.89
CA GLY A 67 -9.59 -10.54 -6.21
C GLY A 67 -9.41 -12.06 -6.20
N GLY A 68 -9.56 -12.74 -5.04
CA GLY A 68 -9.41 -14.19 -4.91
C GLY A 68 -7.97 -14.71 -4.94
N GLY A 69 -6.98 -13.83 -5.06
CA GLY A 69 -5.57 -14.17 -4.92
C GLY A 69 -5.15 -14.39 -3.47
N GLU A 70 -4.00 -15.02 -3.26
CA GLU A 70 -3.40 -15.14 -1.93
C GLU A 70 -3.05 -13.75 -1.38
N VAL A 71 -3.44 -13.48 -0.13
CA VAL A 71 -3.11 -12.22 0.55
C VAL A 71 -1.67 -12.32 1.08
N PRO A 72 -0.76 -11.42 0.67
CA PRO A 72 0.61 -11.41 1.20
C PRO A 72 0.61 -11.32 2.73
N ALA A 73 1.51 -12.05 3.39
CA ALA A 73 1.57 -12.12 4.86
C ALA A 73 1.61 -10.73 5.53
N PHE A 74 2.34 -9.79 4.93
CA PHE A 74 2.42 -8.40 5.37
C PHE A 74 1.05 -7.70 5.44
N LEU A 75 0.13 -8.05 4.54
CA LEU A 75 -1.21 -7.46 4.44
C LEU A 75 -2.32 -8.31 5.08
N SER A 76 -1.96 -9.39 5.76
CA SER A 76 -2.91 -10.33 6.38
C SER A 76 -3.89 -9.66 7.35
N ALA A 77 -3.44 -8.62 8.07
CA ALA A 77 -4.28 -7.83 8.97
C ALA A 77 -5.44 -7.09 8.26
N PHE A 78 -5.32 -6.88 6.95
CA PHE A 78 -6.31 -6.20 6.12
C PHE A 78 -7.13 -7.17 5.25
N ALA A 79 -6.88 -8.48 5.34
CA ALA A 79 -7.60 -9.49 4.58
C ALA A 79 -9.11 -9.38 4.86
N PRO A 80 -9.97 -9.49 3.83
CA PRO A 80 -11.42 -9.52 4.04
C PRO A 80 -11.77 -10.63 5.03
N ARG A 81 -12.41 -10.29 6.14
CA ARG A 81 -12.88 -11.30 7.09
C ARG A 81 -13.97 -12.10 6.39
N ALA A 82 -13.68 -13.34 6.01
CA ALA A 82 -14.70 -14.26 5.52
C ALA A 82 -15.83 -14.28 6.57
N SER A 83 -17.04 -13.93 6.14
CA SER A 83 -18.21 -13.93 7.02
C SER A 83 -18.26 -15.26 7.77
N ALA A 84 -18.42 -15.20 9.10
CA ALA A 84 -18.24 -16.31 10.03
C ALA A 84 -19.15 -17.53 9.77
N ALA A 85 -20.04 -17.49 8.78
CA ALA A 85 -20.88 -18.62 8.37
C ALA A 85 -20.11 -19.76 7.67
N ALA A 86 -18.93 -19.51 7.09
CA ALA A 86 -18.15 -20.55 6.39
C ALA A 86 -17.06 -21.21 7.27
N ALA A 87 -16.75 -20.64 8.44
CA ALA A 87 -15.64 -21.08 9.30
C ALA A 87 -15.97 -22.25 10.22
N ALA A 88 -17.23 -22.70 10.28
CA ALA A 88 -17.66 -23.80 11.14
C ALA A 88 -17.26 -25.21 10.62
N SER A 89 -16.64 -25.32 9.45
CA SER A 89 -16.42 -26.61 8.78
C SER A 89 -14.95 -27.02 8.60
N ALA A 90 -13.97 -26.20 9.01
CA ALA A 90 -12.56 -26.51 8.76
C ALA A 90 -11.72 -26.45 10.05
N SER A 91 -11.37 -27.63 10.55
CA SER A 91 -10.45 -27.81 11.68
C SER A 91 -9.01 -27.47 11.23
N PRO A 92 -8.25 -26.62 11.96
CA PRO A 92 -6.91 -26.21 11.51
C PRO A 92 -5.85 -27.23 11.91
N SER A 93 -5.27 -27.91 10.93
CA SER A 93 -3.97 -28.59 11.08
C SER A 93 -2.86 -27.55 10.89
N ALA A 94 -2.24 -27.13 11.99
CA ALA A 94 -1.17 -26.14 11.99
C ALA A 94 0.11 -26.73 11.38
N ARG A 95 0.49 -26.25 10.20
CA ARG A 95 1.83 -26.45 9.64
C ARG A 95 2.51 -25.09 9.65
N GLN A 96 3.49 -24.92 10.55
CA GLN A 96 4.31 -23.72 10.64
C GLN A 96 5.09 -23.54 9.33
N ALA A 97 4.89 -22.40 8.67
CA ALA A 97 5.71 -21.96 7.55
C ALA A 97 6.71 -20.91 8.05
N ALA A 98 8.00 -21.18 7.83
CA ALA A 98 9.09 -20.25 8.11
C ALA A 98 8.98 -18.98 7.25
N PRO A 99 9.48 -17.81 7.72
CA PRO A 99 9.43 -16.59 6.93
C PRO A 99 10.33 -16.73 5.70
N ARG A 100 9.74 -16.68 4.51
CA ARG A 100 10.49 -16.48 3.26
C ARG A 100 10.65 -14.99 3.06
N GLY A 101 11.88 -14.52 3.12
CA GLY A 101 12.22 -13.15 2.71
C GLY A 101 11.83 -12.95 1.25
N VAL A 102 11.35 -11.75 0.93
CA VAL A 102 11.07 -11.36 -0.46
C VAL A 102 12.42 -11.15 -1.15
N ALA A 103 12.67 -11.88 -2.24
CA ALA A 103 13.92 -11.76 -2.99
C ALA A 103 13.94 -10.42 -3.74
N LEU A 104 15.12 -9.79 -3.79
CA LEU A 104 15.33 -8.50 -4.47
C LEU A 104 14.82 -8.52 -5.92
N ASP A 105 14.96 -9.65 -6.61
CA ASP A 105 14.47 -9.82 -7.98
C ASP A 105 12.95 -9.70 -8.10
N GLU A 106 12.19 -10.11 -7.08
CA GLU A 106 10.73 -9.95 -7.08
C GLU A 106 10.33 -8.48 -6.92
N VAL A 107 11.09 -7.73 -6.10
CA VAL A 107 10.92 -6.29 -5.92
C VAL A 107 11.26 -5.55 -7.22
N LEU A 108 12.38 -5.88 -7.86
CA LEU A 108 12.80 -5.27 -9.13
C LEU A 108 11.82 -5.59 -10.26
N ALA A 109 11.31 -6.82 -10.34
CA ALA A 109 10.29 -7.20 -11.31
C ALA A 109 8.97 -6.46 -11.08
N ALA A 110 8.59 -6.20 -9.83
CA ALA A 110 7.41 -5.39 -9.49
C ALA A 110 7.60 -3.93 -9.92
N VAL A 111 8.76 -3.33 -9.61
CA VAL A 111 9.11 -1.95 -9.99
C VAL A 111 9.10 -1.78 -11.51
N ALA A 112 9.70 -2.71 -12.26
CA ALA A 112 9.77 -2.65 -13.72
C ALA A 112 8.38 -2.64 -14.39
N ARG A 113 7.41 -3.40 -13.84
CA ARG A 113 6.03 -3.43 -14.35
C ARG A 113 5.30 -2.10 -14.14
N THR A 114 5.66 -1.34 -13.11
CA THR A 114 5.07 -0.03 -12.81
C THR A 114 5.80 1.14 -13.47
N ALA A 115 7.12 1.04 -13.68
CA ALA A 115 7.95 2.10 -14.24
C ALA A 115 8.03 2.09 -15.79
N GLY A 116 7.66 0.97 -16.44
CA GLY A 116 7.68 0.86 -17.90
C GLY A 116 9.04 0.51 -18.51
N GLY A 117 10.02 0.13 -17.68
CA GLY A 117 11.38 -0.27 -18.09
C GLY A 117 12.16 -0.90 -16.94
N ALA A 118 13.32 -1.50 -17.25
CA ALA A 118 14.21 -2.08 -16.23
C ALA A 118 14.93 -0.96 -15.45
N VAL A 119 14.85 -0.99 -14.12
CA VAL A 119 15.46 0.00 -13.23
C VAL A 119 16.65 -0.65 -12.52
N ASP A 120 17.84 -0.09 -12.72
CA ASP A 120 19.06 -0.50 -12.00
C ASP A 120 19.00 -0.01 -10.55
N ALA A 121 19.15 -0.92 -9.60
CA ALA A 121 19.05 -0.63 -8.17
C ALA A 121 20.20 0.25 -7.65
N ASP A 122 21.34 0.25 -8.34
CA ASP A 122 22.54 0.99 -7.95
C ASP A 122 22.71 2.30 -8.74
N ALA A 123 21.81 2.59 -9.69
CA ALA A 123 21.84 3.83 -10.46
C ALA A 123 21.19 5.00 -9.70
N PRO A 124 21.83 6.19 -9.67
CA PRO A 124 21.25 7.37 -9.04
C PRO A 124 19.95 7.78 -9.76
N LEU A 125 18.94 8.14 -8.96
CA LEU A 125 17.56 8.45 -9.37
C LEU A 125 17.40 9.52 -10.47
N MET A 126 18.46 10.29 -10.73
CA MET A 126 18.54 11.30 -11.80
C MET A 126 18.71 10.70 -13.21
N GLU A 127 19.11 9.42 -13.32
CA GLU A 127 19.42 8.75 -14.58
C GLU A 127 18.35 7.72 -15.01
N ALA A 128 17.32 7.46 -14.19
CA ALA A 128 16.27 6.45 -14.44
C ALA A 128 15.04 7.03 -15.18
N GLY A 129 15.29 7.71 -16.30
CA GLY A 129 14.26 8.35 -17.15
C GLY A 129 13.34 7.38 -17.87
#